data_AF-A0A0F6I7G7-F1
#
_entry.id   AF-A0A0F6I7G7-F1
#
_cell.length_a   1.000
_cell.length_b   1.000
_cell.length_c   1.000
_cell.angle_alpha   90.00
_cell.angle_beta   90.00
_cell.angle_gamma   90.00
#
_symmetry.space_group_name_H-M   'P 1'
#
loop_
_entity.id
_entity.type
_entity.pdbx_description
1 polymer ?
#
loop_
_entity_poly.entity_id
_entity_poly.type
_entity_poly.pdbx_seq_one_letter_code
_entity_poly.pdbx_strand_id
1 'polypeptide(L)' 'MAKDWKGFDPKNPTASDLIPFAGVIYFFLHLWSFFHFLESFLR' A
#
# COMPACT_ATOMS: atom_id res chain seq x y z
N MET A 1 18.63 -6.48 4.44
CA MET A 1 18.80 -5.06 4.80
C MET A 1 17.60 -4.64 5.65
N ALA A 2 17.58 -5.05 6.92
CA ALA A 2 16.54 -4.60 7.85
C ALA A 2 16.99 -3.22 8.33
N LYS A 3 16.52 -2.17 7.64
CA LYS A 3 16.75 -0.79 8.06
C LYS A 3 16.13 -0.67 9.46
N ASP A 4 16.98 -0.46 10.46
CA ASP A 4 16.62 -0.43 11.86
C ASP A 4 15.34 0.40 12.08
N TRP A 5 14.35 -0.18 12.74
CA TRP A 5 13.11 0.48 13.14
C TRP A 5 13.35 1.49 14.29
N LYS A 6 14.56 2.05 14.36
CA LYS A 6 14.98 3.13 15.26
C LYS A 6 14.31 4.43 14.82
N GLY A 7 13.04 4.58 15.12
CA GLY A 7 12.27 5.79 14.81
C GLY A 7 10.76 5.58 14.73
N PHE A 8 10.31 4.33 14.59
CA PHE A 8 8.89 4.02 14.59
C PHE A 8 8.35 4.03 16.03
N ASP A 9 7.66 5.11 16.40
CA ASP A 9 6.87 5.16 17.63
C ASP A 9 5.43 4.69 17.35
N PRO A 10 5.03 3.48 17.79
CA PRO A 10 3.70 2.96 17.52
C PRO A 10 2.58 3.76 18.21
N LYS A 11 2.89 4.58 19.22
CA LYS A 11 1.90 5.45 19.90
C LYS A 11 1.72 6.79 19.19
N ASN A 12 2.65 7.19 18.34
CA ASN A 12 2.61 8.43 17.57
C ASN A 12 3.23 8.24 16.17
N PRO A 13 2.55 7.48 15.29
CA PRO A 13 3.07 7.21 13.94
C PRO A 13 3.17 8.51 13.15
N THR A 14 4.33 8.75 12.53
CA THR A 14 4.52 9.92 11.69
C THR A 14 4.03 9.65 10.26
N ALA A 15 3.73 10.70 9.51
CA ALA A 15 3.31 10.56 8.12
C ALA A 15 4.32 9.75 7.28
N SER A 16 5.62 9.88 7.58
CA SER A 16 6.68 9.12 6.90
C SER A 16 6.60 7.62 7.12
N ASP A 17 6.09 7.19 8.28
CA ASP A 17 5.92 5.77 8.61
C ASP A 17 4.75 5.15 7.84
N LEU A 18 3.80 5.98 7.39
CA LEU A 18 2.61 5.57 6.66
C LEU A 18 2.81 5.54 5.13
N ILE A 19 3.82 6.24 4.61
CA ILE A 19 4.14 6.29 3.17
C ILE A 19 4.30 4.88 2.55
N PRO A 20 5.03 3.93 3.17
CA PRO A 20 5.19 2.59 2.61
C PRO A 20 3.84 1.85 2.49
N PHE A 21 2.94 2.05 3.46
CA PHE A 21 1.61 1.43 3.47
C PHE A 21 0.69 2.06 2.43
N ALA A 22 0.79 3.37 2.18
CA ALA A 22 0.02 4.04 1.15
C ALA A 22 0.30 3.46 -0.26
N GLY A 23 1.56 3.16 -0.57
CA GLY A 23 1.94 2.51 -1.84
C GLY A 23 1.33 1.12 -2.00
N VAL A 24 1.30 0.33 -0.92
CA VAL A 24 0.69 -1.00 -0.89
C VAL A 24 -0.82 -0.92 -1.10
N ILE A 25 -1.50 -0.01 -0.40
CA ILE A 25 -2.95 0.21 -0.55
C ILE A 25 -3.30 0.64 -1.98
N TYR A 26 -2.53 1.58 -2.53
CA TYR A 26 -2.71 2.04 -3.91
C TYR A 26 -2.54 0.90 -4.91
N PHE A 27 -1.53 0.05 -4.74
CA PHE A 27 -1.31 -1.11 -5.59
C PHE A 27 -2.51 -2.08 -5.57
N PHE A 28 -3.06 -2.39 -4.40
CA PHE A 28 -4.22 -3.28 -4.30
C PHE A 28 -5.48 -2.67 -4.92
N LEU A 29 -5.73 -1.37 -4.74
CA LEU A 29 -6.82 -0.66 -5.41
C LEU A 29 -6.67 -0.72 -6.94
N HIS A 30 -5.46 -0.50 -7.44
CA HIS A 30 -5.17 -0.55 -8.86
C HIS A 30 -5.35 -1.96 -9.43
N LEU A 31 -4.90 -2.98 -8.69
CA LEU A 31 -5.05 -4.38 -9.04
C LEU A 31 -6.52 -4.80 -9.08
N TRP A 32 -7.33 -4.38 -8.09
CA TRP A 32 -8.77 -4.63 -8.07
C TRP A 32 -9.47 -4.00 -9.27
N SER A 33 -9.16 -2.73 -9.57
CA SER A 33 -9.70 -2.03 -10.73
C SER A 33 -9.32 -2.72 -12.04
N PHE A 34 -8.08 -3.23 -12.15
CA PHE A 34 -7.61 -3.97 -13.31
C PHE A 34 -8.36 -5.30 -13.49
N PHE A 35 -8.60 -6.05 -12.42
CA PHE A 35 -9.39 -7.29 -12.48
C PHE A 35 -10.84 -7.03 -12.92
N HIS A 36 -11.49 -6.00 -12.39
CA HIS A 36 -12.84 -5.61 -12.81
C HIS A 36 -12.91 -5.23 -14.30
N PHE A 37 -11.89 -4.52 -14.78
CA PHE A 37 -11.77 -4.17 -16.20
C PHE A 37 -11.58 -5.41 -17.07
N LEU A 38 -10.68 -6.31 -16.67
CA LEU A 38 -10.40 -7.55 -17.38
C LEU A 38 -11.65 -8.46 -17.44
N GLU A 39 -12.38 -8.60 -16.34
CA GLU A 39 -13.63 -9.36 -16.29
C GLU A 39 -14.69 -8.76 -17.23
N SER A 40 -14.82 -7.43 -17.25
CA SER A 40 -15.76 -6.74 -18.14
C SER A 40 -15.38 -6.88 -19.62
N PHE A 41 -14.09 -7.01 -19.94
CA PHE A 41 -13.61 -7.17 -21.31
C PHE A 41 -13.67 -8.61 -21.82
N LEU A 42 -13.56 -9.59 -20.93
CA LEU A 42 -13.57 -11.02 -21.28
C LEU A 42 -14.98 -11.65 -21.32
N ARG A 43 -16.01 -10.88 -20.95
CA ARG A 43 -17.41 -11.29 -20.93
C ARG A 43 -18.17 -10.76 -22.15
#